data_AF-A0A3B8JQ77-F1
#
_entry.id   AF-A0A3B8JQ77-F1
#
_cell.length_a   1.000
_cell.length_b   1.000
_cell.length_c   1.000
_cell.angle_alpha   90.00
_cell.angle_beta   90.00
_cell.angle_gamma   90.00
#
_symmetry.space_group_name_H-M   'P 1'
#
loop_
_entity.id
_entity.type
_entity.pdbx_description
1 polymer ?
#
loop_
_entity_poly.entity_id
_entity_poly.type
_entity_poly.pdbx_seq_one_letter_code
_entity_poly.pdbx_strand_id
1 'polypeptide(L)'
;MTLPEITQKLLAAKKAKGLTFADLEKILGRDEVWIAALFYRQASASEDEANKIISALGLEPEMAVELTEFSVKGSLDPVIPTDPLIYRFYEIMQVYG
;
A
#
# COMPACT_ATOMS: atom_id res chain seq x y z
N MET A 1 -10.89 -6.23 9.76
CA MET A 1 -9.90 -5.43 9.04
C MET A 1 -10.58 -4.69 7.89
N THR A 2 -11.05 -3.48 8.14
CA THR A 2 -11.60 -2.61 7.10
C THR A 2 -10.44 -1.87 6.44
N LEU A 3 -10.20 -2.14 5.15
CA LEU A 3 -9.19 -1.41 4.39
C LEU A 3 -9.64 0.04 4.19
N PRO A 4 -8.73 1.03 4.32
CA PRO A 4 -9.05 2.43 4.00
C PRO A 4 -9.62 2.56 2.59
N GLU A 5 -10.52 3.52 2.37
CA GLU A 5 -11.16 3.72 1.06
C GLU A 5 -10.15 3.99 -0.05
N ILE A 6 -9.12 4.78 0.23
CA ILE A 6 -8.04 5.05 -0.72
C ILE A 6 -7.32 3.76 -1.15
N THR A 7 -7.02 2.85 -0.22
CA THR A 7 -6.38 1.56 -0.52
C THR A 7 -7.26 0.74 -1.46
N GLN A 8 -8.57 0.72 -1.22
CA GLN A 8 -9.52 0.01 -2.09
C GLN A 8 -9.55 0.62 -3.50
N LYS A 9 -9.56 1.94 -3.64
CA LYS A 9 -9.51 2.65 -4.92
C LYS A 9 -8.23 2.34 -5.70
N LEU A 10 -7.07 2.41 -5.04
CA LEU A 10 -5.77 2.12 -5.66
C LEU A 10 -5.67 0.67 -6.14
N LEU A 11 -6.11 -0.29 -5.33
CA LEU A 11 -6.12 -1.70 -5.69
C LEU A 11 -7.11 -1.99 -6.83
N ALA A 12 -8.28 -1.33 -6.83
CA ALA A 12 -9.26 -1.45 -7.90
C ALA A 12 -8.71 -0.89 -9.22
N ALA A 13 -8.08 0.29 -9.21
CA ALA A 13 -7.47 0.88 -10.40
C ALA A 13 -6.31 0.02 -10.94
N LYS A 14 -5.45 -0.48 -10.05
CA LYS A 14 -4.38 -1.42 -10.40
C LYS A 14 -4.93 -2.67 -11.08
N LYS A 15 -6.01 -3.25 -10.52
CA LYS A 15 -6.69 -4.42 -11.09
C LYS A 15 -7.33 -4.10 -12.44
N ALA A 16 -7.99 -2.94 -12.58
CA ALA A 16 -8.62 -2.52 -13.82
C ALA A 16 -7.62 -2.35 -14.97
N LYS A 17 -6.41 -1.87 -14.67
CA LYS A 17 -5.31 -1.77 -15.65
C LYS A 17 -4.51 -3.06 -15.83
N GLY A 18 -4.79 -4.12 -15.07
CA GLY A 18 -4.05 -5.38 -15.13
C GLY A 18 -2.59 -5.26 -14.69
N LEU A 19 -2.24 -4.25 -13.89
CA LEU A 19 -0.86 -4.00 -13.47
C LEU A 19 -0.50 -4.82 -12.23
N THR A 20 0.73 -5.34 -12.22
CA THR A 20 1.34 -5.93 -11.02
C THR A 20 2.13 -4.88 -10.22
N PHE A 21 2.55 -5.21 -8.99
CA PHE A 21 3.42 -4.29 -8.25
C PHE A 21 4.82 -4.23 -8.87
N ALA A 22 5.34 -5.35 -9.37
CA ALA A 22 6.54 -5.41 -10.20
C ALA A 22 6.48 -4.51 -11.46
N ASP A 23 5.30 -4.36 -12.09
CA ASP A 23 5.17 -3.44 -13.23
C ASP A 23 5.25 -1.98 -12.79
N LEU A 24 4.67 -1.65 -11.63
CA LEU A 24 4.78 -0.33 -11.03
C LEU A 24 6.23 -0.03 -10.58
N GLU A 25 6.96 -1.03 -10.10
CA GLU A 25 8.39 -0.90 -9.77
C GLU A 25 9.20 -0.44 -10.97
N LYS A 26 8.98 -1.03 -12.15
CA LYS A 26 9.67 -0.63 -13.39
C LYS A 26 9.38 0.82 -13.80
N ILE A 27 8.19 1.33 -13.48
CA ILE A 27 7.76 2.69 -13.81
C ILE A 27 8.33 3.69 -12.80
N LEU A 28 8.32 3.35 -11.52
CA LEU A 28 8.70 4.24 -10.44
C LEU A 28 10.19 4.22 -10.10
N GLY A 29 10.88 3.09 -10.34
CA GLY A 29 12.21 2.83 -9.81
C GLY A 29 12.22 2.60 -8.28
N ARG A 30 11.09 2.17 -7.71
CA ARG A 30 10.93 1.84 -6.29
C ARG A 30 10.53 0.38 -6.14
N ASP A 31 11.12 -0.30 -5.16
CA ASP A 31 10.86 -1.71 -4.86
C ASP A 31 9.36 -2.01 -4.69
N GLU A 32 8.88 -3.11 -5.27
CA GLU A 32 7.48 -3.50 -5.27
C GLU A 32 6.88 -3.66 -3.86
N VAL A 33 7.69 -4.05 -2.87
CA VAL A 33 7.27 -4.18 -1.47
C VAL A 33 7.00 -2.80 -0.87
N TRP A 34 7.84 -1.80 -1.21
CA TRP A 34 7.61 -0.42 -0.79
C TRP A 34 6.35 0.16 -1.45
N ILE A 35 6.12 -0.14 -2.74
CA ILE A 35 4.91 0.31 -3.45
C ILE A 35 3.66 -0.34 -2.82
N ALA A 36 3.72 -1.63 -2.49
CA ALA A 36 2.63 -2.30 -1.78
C ALA A 36 2.39 -1.64 -0.41
N ALA A 37 3.45 -1.37 0.36
CA ALA A 37 3.34 -0.69 1.65
C ALA A 37 2.68 0.69 1.52
N LEU A 38 2.99 1.45 0.46
CA LEU A 38 2.34 2.73 0.17
C LEU A 38 0.84 2.56 -0.10
N PHE A 39 0.44 1.58 -0.91
CA PHE A 39 -0.98 1.28 -1.18
C PHE A 39 -1.75 0.95 0.10
N TYR A 40 -1.12 0.24 1.04
CA TYR A 40 -1.68 -0.09 2.35
C TYR A 40 -1.49 1.01 3.40
N ARG A 41 -1.09 2.22 3.00
CA ARG A 41 -0.87 3.37 3.90
C ARG A 41 0.12 3.05 5.04
N GLN A 42 1.17 2.30 4.72
CA GLN A 42 2.30 1.99 5.62
C GLN A 42 3.60 2.69 5.20
N ALA A 43 3.57 3.44 4.10
CA ALA A 43 4.63 4.31 3.61
C ALA A 43 4.03 5.66 3.15
N SER A 44 4.91 6.60 2.81
CA SER A 44 4.56 7.91 2.23
C SER A 44 5.47 8.17 1.05
N ALA A 45 4.92 8.69 -0.03
CA ALA A 45 5.63 9.00 -1.27
C ALA A 45 6.04 10.47 -1.33
N SER A 46 7.03 10.79 -2.17
CA SER A 46 7.22 12.18 -2.61
C SER A 46 6.12 12.60 -3.58
N GLU A 47 5.95 13.91 -3.81
CA GLU A 47 4.99 14.42 -4.79
C GLU A 47 5.22 13.83 -6.20
N ASP A 48 6.48 13.75 -6.63
CA ASP A 48 6.85 13.16 -7.92
C ASP A 48 6.45 11.68 -8.02
N GLU A 49 6.67 10.91 -6.95
CA GLU A 49 6.34 9.49 -6.88
C GLU A 49 4.82 9.27 -6.87
N ALA A 50 4.10 10.06 -6.06
CA ALA A 50 2.65 10.02 -5.98
C ALA A 50 2.01 10.33 -7.35
N ASN A 51 2.48 11.39 -8.02
CA ASN A 51 1.99 11.78 -9.34
C ASN A 51 2.25 10.69 -10.40
N LYS A 52 3.41 10.03 -10.37
CA LYS A 52 3.72 8.90 -11.26
C LYS A 52 2.78 7.72 -11.03
N ILE A 53 2.50 7.37 -9.77
CA ILE A 53 1.57 6.27 -9.44
C ILE A 53 0.16 6.59 -9.92
N ILE A 54 -0.35 7.78 -9.58
CA ILE A 54 -1.70 8.20 -9.96
C ILE A 54 -1.86 8.24 -11.48
N SER A 55 -0.85 8.76 -12.19
CA SER A 55 -0.82 8.75 -13.66
C SER A 55 -0.79 7.33 -14.23
N ALA A 56 0.08 6.46 -13.70
CA ALA A 56 0.19 5.06 -14.10
C ALA A 56 -1.12 4.31 -13.86
N LEU A 57 -1.85 4.63 -12.78
CA LEU A 57 -3.15 4.05 -12.44
C LEU A 57 -4.34 4.74 -13.13
N GLY A 58 -4.14 5.91 -13.76
CA GLY A 58 -5.19 6.68 -14.43
C GLY A 58 -6.24 7.20 -13.45
N LEU A 59 -5.81 7.59 -12.27
CA LEU A 59 -6.64 8.16 -11.20
C LEU A 59 -6.59 9.69 -11.24
N GLU A 60 -7.52 10.33 -10.53
CA GLU A 60 -7.57 11.78 -10.39
C GLU A 60 -6.31 12.32 -9.67
N PRO A 61 -5.71 13.43 -10.16
CA PRO A 61 -4.47 13.98 -9.60
C PRO A 61 -4.60 14.42 -8.13
N GLU A 62 -5.81 14.75 -7.68
CA GLU A 62 -6.10 15.13 -6.28
C GLU A 62 -5.75 14.01 -5.30
N MET A 63 -5.85 12.74 -5.74
CA MET A 63 -5.49 11.57 -4.93
C MET A 63 -3.98 11.48 -4.63
N ALA A 64 -3.13 12.23 -5.35
CA ALA A 64 -1.70 12.23 -5.09
C ALA A 64 -1.37 12.83 -3.72
N VAL A 65 -2.17 13.81 -3.25
CA VAL A 65 -1.98 14.44 -1.94
C VAL A 65 -2.15 13.42 -0.81
N GLU A 66 -3.12 12.53 -0.91
CA GLU A 66 -3.34 11.48 0.09
C GLU A 66 -2.18 10.46 0.14
N LEU A 67 -1.35 10.35 -0.90
CA LEU A 67 -0.17 9.47 -0.91
C LEU A 67 1.08 10.12 -0.32
N THR A 68 1.13 11.45 -0.27
CA THR A 68 2.26 12.20 0.30
C THR A 68 2.09 12.44 1.80
N GLU A 69 0.86 12.40 2.31
CA GLU A 69 0.60 12.52 3.74
C GLU A 69 1.28 11.43 4.58
N PHE A 70 1.73 11.82 5.78
CA PHE A 70 2.28 10.89 6.75
C PHE A 70 1.22 9.90 7.20
N SER A 71 1.53 8.61 7.07
CA SER A 71 0.63 7.54 7.51
C SER A 71 0.90 7.12 8.96
N VAL A 72 -0.18 6.81 9.69
CA VAL A 72 -0.08 6.11 10.98
C VAL A 72 0.18 4.63 10.69
N LYS A 73 1.40 4.18 10.96
CA LYS A 73 1.87 2.82 10.67
C LYS A 73 1.47 1.84 11.77
N GLY A 74 1.33 0.57 11.40
CA GLY A 74 1.07 -0.51 12.37
C GLY A 74 -0.33 -0.49 12.98
N SER A 75 -1.28 0.15 12.29
CA SER A 75 -2.66 0.38 12.75
C SER A 75 -3.58 -0.82 12.50
N LEU A 76 -3.13 -2.03 12.84
CA LEU A 76 -3.95 -3.24 12.68
C LEU A 76 -5.08 -3.22 13.72
N ASP A 77 -6.33 -3.27 13.23
CA ASP A 77 -7.53 -3.47 14.06
C ASP A 77 -8.29 -4.72 13.56
N PRO A 78 -8.42 -5.78 14.38
CA PRO A 78 -7.93 -5.94 15.77
C PRO A 78 -6.40 -6.01 15.91
N VAL A 79 -5.89 -5.69 17.11
CA VAL A 79 -4.46 -5.70 17.45
C VAL A 79 -3.82 -7.07 17.21
N ILE A 80 -4.56 -8.15 17.45
CA ILE A 80 -4.13 -9.51 17.13
C ILE A 80 -4.65 -9.85 15.74
N PRO A 81 -3.78 -10.13 14.76
CA PRO A 81 -4.21 -10.48 13.42
C PRO A 81 -5.10 -11.72 13.42
N THR A 82 -6.23 -11.67 12.72
CA THR A 82 -7.12 -12.83 12.54
C THR A 82 -6.89 -13.56 11.23
N ASP A 83 -6.24 -12.90 10.26
CA ASP A 83 -5.84 -13.54 9.02
C ASP A 83 -4.74 -14.58 9.29
N PRO A 84 -4.92 -15.85 8.87
CA PRO A 84 -3.96 -16.91 9.18
C PRO A 84 -2.55 -16.69 8.63
N LEU A 85 -2.42 -16.05 7.45
CA LEU A 85 -1.12 -15.78 6.85
C LEU A 85 -0.38 -14.70 7.67
N ILE A 86 -1.06 -13.60 8.00
CA ILE A 86 -0.49 -12.53 8.83
C ILE A 86 -0.22 -13.02 10.26
N TYR A 87 -1.12 -13.84 10.83
CA TYR A 87 -0.98 -14.36 12.19
C TYR A 87 0.31 -15.17 12.40
N ARG A 88 0.81 -15.88 11.39
CA ARG A 88 2.08 -16.61 11.50
C ARG A 88 3.27 -15.70 11.76
N PHE A 89 3.27 -14.48 11.21
CA PHE A 89 4.32 -13.50 11.52
C PHE A 89 4.20 -12.98 12.95
N TYR A 90 2.98 -12.85 13.48
CA TYR A 90 2.75 -12.50 14.88
C TYR A 90 3.20 -13.61 15.84
N GLU A 91 2.97 -14.89 15.47
CA GLU A 91 3.38 -16.06 16.25
C GLU A 91 4.91 -16.20 16.38
N ILE A 92 5.68 -15.80 15.36
CA ILE A 92 7.16 -15.79 15.43
C ILE A 92 7.64 -14.98 16.65
N MET A 93 7.06 -13.79 16.88
CA MET A 93 7.42 -12.96 18.03
C MET A 93 7.00 -13.59 19.37
N GLN A 94 5.96 -14.42 19.41
CA GLN A 94 5.57 -15.11 20.64
C GLN A 94 6.47 -16.30 20.98
N VAL A 95 6.98 -16.99 19.95
CA VAL A 95 7.84 -18.18 20.13
C VAL A 95 9.31 -17.80 20.29
N TYR A 96 9.77 -16.76 19.58
CA TYR A 96 11.19 -16.41 19.46
C TYR A 96 11.54 -14.96 19.83
N GLY A 97 10.58 -14.16 20.30
CA GLY A 97 10.78 -12.75 20.66
C GLY A 97 11.42 -12.53 22.03
#